data_AF-A0AAE9ERV4-F1
#
_entry.id   AF-A0AAE9ERV4-F1
#
_cell.length_a   1.000
_cell.length_b   1.000
_cell.length_c   1.000
_cell.angle_alpha   90.00
_cell.angle_beta   90.00
_cell.angle_gamma   90.00
#
_symmetry.space_group_name_H-M   'P 1'
#
loop_
_entity.id
_entity.type
_entity.pdbx_description
1 polymer ?
#
loop_
_entity_poly.entity_id
_entity_poly.type
_entity_poly.pdbx_seq_one_letter_code
_entity_poly.pdbx_strand_id
1 'polypeptide(L)'
;MASAAAPILGVLGSCMGCMVFVENIAKQEPAAMNLMTFSTFLFISSIGLVFTSKFFTVKNQIPLEGYFKTVSMFFIVNVVNNQALNFHVPVPLHIIFRSGSLLATLILSVVIVGKSYSARKYISVFAITVGIVICTLATSSQGDSGLSMEEASKHYKEWSIGIAMLTFALLASAYLAICQQQMYEKYGKHPDEAMFITHFVSLPFFLVMGGDIVSASTKLSASAPYALIPGVPSLWVDLFASCVLQYGCIKYVYQLNSRVDSLTVTLVVTLRKFLSLIVSIVYFKNPFTAQHWVGALLVFAGTLAFADIWGGQPAKKQEEKKKQ
;
A
#
# COMPACT_ATOMS: atom_id res chain seq x y z
N MET A 1 -20.14 18.38 15.09
CA MET A 1 -19.01 17.94 14.26
C MET A 1 -18.01 17.22 15.16
N ALA A 2 -18.04 15.88 15.22
CA ALA A 2 -16.97 15.16 15.94
C ALA A 2 -15.64 15.50 15.27
N SER A 3 -14.64 15.93 16.05
CA SER A 3 -13.37 16.44 15.53
C SER A 3 -12.71 15.43 14.59
N ALA A 4 -12.45 15.85 13.34
CA ALA A 4 -11.71 15.06 12.36
C ALA A 4 -10.24 14.82 12.76
N ALA A 5 -9.76 15.49 13.80
CA ALA A 5 -8.38 15.37 14.29
C ALA A 5 -8.04 13.93 14.70
N ALA A 6 -8.95 13.22 15.37
CA ALA A 6 -8.67 11.86 15.85
C ALA A 6 -8.43 10.86 14.69
N PRO A 7 -9.29 10.77 13.65
CA PRO A 7 -9.00 9.97 12.46
C PRO A 7 -7.71 10.39 11.74
N ILE A 8 -7.43 11.69 11.61
CA ILE A 8 -6.21 12.18 10.93
C ILE A 8 -4.95 11.74 11.68
N LEU A 9 -4.88 12.01 12.98
CA LEU A 9 -3.77 11.59 13.84
C LEU A 9 -3.65 10.07 13.88
N GLY A 10 -4.78 9.35 13.90
CA GLY A 10 -4.83 7.91 13.80
C GLY A 10 -4.19 7.38 12.52
N VAL A 11 -4.56 7.93 11.34
CA VAL A 11 -3.96 7.56 10.05
C VAL A 11 -2.45 7.84 10.04
N LEU A 12 -2.04 9.03 10.46
CA LEU A 12 -0.62 9.39 10.44
C LEU A 12 0.16 8.47 11.40
N GLY A 13 -0.23 8.40 12.67
CA GLY A 13 0.48 7.64 13.70
C GLY A 13 0.54 6.13 13.41
N SER A 14 -0.62 5.50 13.15
CA SER A 14 -0.67 4.04 12.95
C SER A 14 0.02 3.59 11.67
N CYS A 15 -0.13 4.31 10.57
CA CYS A 15 0.49 3.90 9.32
C CYS A 15 2.00 4.18 9.30
N MET A 16 2.45 5.32 9.86
CA MET A 16 3.90 5.59 9.99
C MET A 16 4.55 4.58 10.95
N GLY A 17 3.90 4.28 12.07
CA GLY A 17 4.36 3.24 13.00
C GLY A 17 4.44 1.88 12.32
N CYS A 18 3.40 1.48 11.57
CA CYS A 18 3.41 0.22 10.81
C CYS A 18 4.65 0.12 9.91
N MET A 19 4.96 1.20 9.19
CA MET A 19 6.11 1.23 8.29
C MET A 19 7.45 0.99 8.99
N VAL A 20 7.61 1.42 10.25
CA VAL A 20 8.82 1.12 11.03
C VAL A 20 8.99 -0.39 11.20
N PHE A 21 7.95 -1.09 11.65
CA PHE A 21 8.03 -2.55 11.85
C PHE A 21 8.16 -3.31 10.53
N VAL A 22 7.42 -2.90 9.49
CA VAL A 22 7.51 -3.51 8.15
C VAL A 22 8.93 -3.38 7.59
N GLU A 23 9.53 -2.19 7.68
CA GLU A 23 10.88 -1.97 7.19
C GLU A 23 11.93 -2.71 8.01
N ASN A 24 11.76 -2.80 9.34
CA ASN A 24 12.66 -3.57 10.18
C ASN A 24 12.66 -5.06 9.79
N ILE A 25 11.48 -5.65 9.59
CA ILE A 25 11.35 -7.03 9.12
C ILE A 25 11.92 -7.17 7.72
N ALA A 26 11.64 -6.25 6.80
CA ALA A 26 12.15 -6.30 5.43
C ALA A 26 13.68 -6.22 5.35
N LYS A 27 14.33 -5.46 6.24
CA LYS A 27 15.81 -5.39 6.29
C LYS A 27 16.45 -6.62 6.94
N GLN A 28 15.82 -7.21 7.95
CA GLN A 28 16.38 -8.36 8.67
C GLN A 28 16.07 -9.68 7.97
N GLU A 29 14.82 -9.88 7.53
CA GLU A 29 14.34 -11.11 6.90
C GLU A 29 13.41 -10.80 5.71
N PRO A 30 13.96 -10.43 4.53
CA PRO A 30 13.18 -10.13 3.33
C PRO A 30 12.26 -11.29 2.88
N ALA A 31 12.64 -12.54 3.17
CA ALA A 31 11.82 -13.71 2.87
C ALA A 31 10.51 -13.78 3.69
N ALA A 32 10.38 -12.98 4.76
CA ALA A 32 9.22 -12.99 5.64
C ALA A 32 8.01 -12.19 5.10
N MET A 33 8.10 -11.55 3.93
CA MET A 33 7.01 -10.70 3.41
C MET A 33 5.70 -11.46 3.16
N ASN A 34 5.75 -12.74 2.77
CA ASN A 34 4.55 -13.57 2.63
C ASN A 34 3.90 -13.86 3.98
N LEU A 35 4.69 -14.21 4.99
CA LEU A 35 4.23 -14.42 6.36
C LEU A 35 3.62 -13.14 6.94
N MET A 36 4.24 -11.99 6.69
CA MET A 36 3.71 -10.68 7.11
C MET A 36 2.34 -10.39 6.51
N THR A 37 2.21 -10.60 5.20
CA THR A 37 0.95 -10.38 4.47
C THR A 37 -0.14 -11.32 4.98
N PHE A 38 0.18 -12.61 5.11
CA PHE A 38 -0.72 -13.62 5.66
C PHE A 38 -1.19 -13.26 7.08
N SER A 39 -0.25 -12.92 7.97
CA SER A 39 -0.55 -12.58 9.37
C SER A 39 -1.44 -11.34 9.47
N THR A 40 -1.20 -10.34 8.62
CA THR A 40 -2.02 -9.13 8.54
C THR A 40 -3.45 -9.47 8.11
N PHE A 41 -3.60 -10.31 7.08
CA PHE A 41 -4.91 -10.75 6.60
C PHE A 41 -5.63 -11.54 7.67
N LEU A 42 -4.95 -12.49 8.31
CA LEU A 42 -5.50 -13.31 9.39
C LEU A 42 -5.95 -12.44 10.57
N PHE A 43 -5.16 -11.45 10.96
CA PHE A 43 -5.48 -10.53 12.04
C PHE A 43 -6.73 -9.70 11.73
N ILE A 44 -6.78 -9.08 10.54
CA ILE A 44 -7.92 -8.28 10.10
C ILE A 44 -9.18 -9.15 9.99
N SER A 45 -9.07 -10.35 9.41
CA SER A 45 -10.16 -11.30 9.30
C SER A 45 -10.67 -11.78 10.65
N SER A 46 -9.78 -12.03 11.62
CA SER A 46 -10.16 -12.45 12.97
C SER A 46 -10.98 -11.37 13.68
N ILE A 47 -10.56 -10.11 13.58
CA ILE A 47 -11.32 -8.98 14.11
C ILE A 47 -12.66 -8.85 13.38
N GLY A 48 -12.67 -8.91 12.04
CA GLY A 48 -13.89 -8.81 11.26
C GLY A 48 -14.88 -9.96 11.53
N LEU A 49 -14.38 -11.16 11.81
CA LEU A 49 -15.21 -12.31 12.15
C LEU A 49 -15.99 -12.06 13.45
N VAL A 50 -15.32 -11.52 14.47
CA VAL A 50 -15.91 -11.24 15.78
C VAL A 50 -16.82 -10.00 15.73
N PHE A 51 -16.35 -8.89 15.17
CA PHE A 51 -17.02 -7.59 15.30
C PHE A 51 -17.94 -7.25 14.12
N THR A 52 -17.60 -7.66 12.89
CA THR A 52 -18.39 -7.34 11.70
C THR A 52 -19.40 -8.44 11.40
N SER A 53 -18.93 -9.68 11.25
CA SER A 53 -19.77 -10.82 10.87
C SER A 53 -20.51 -11.46 12.06
N LYS A 54 -20.02 -11.23 13.29
CA LYS A 54 -20.50 -11.85 14.53
C LYS A 54 -20.60 -13.38 14.37
N PHE A 55 -19.49 -14.00 13.99
CA PHE A 55 -19.41 -15.44 13.68
C PHE A 55 -20.42 -15.88 12.62
N PHE A 56 -20.50 -15.16 11.50
CA PHE A 56 -21.41 -15.43 10.38
C PHE A 56 -22.91 -15.32 10.69
N THR A 57 -23.27 -14.70 11.83
CA THR A 57 -24.67 -14.43 12.16
C THR A 57 -25.25 -13.31 11.30
N VAL A 58 -24.41 -12.34 10.89
CA VAL A 58 -24.82 -11.24 10.01
C VAL A 58 -24.73 -11.69 8.55
N LYS A 59 -25.83 -11.58 7.81
CA LYS A 59 -25.85 -11.88 6.37
C LYS A 59 -25.11 -10.80 5.57
N ASN A 60 -24.32 -11.24 4.60
CA ASN A 60 -23.64 -10.35 3.67
C ASN A 60 -24.66 -9.64 2.76
N GLN A 61 -24.47 -8.35 2.57
CA GLN A 61 -25.27 -7.53 1.65
C GLN A 61 -24.77 -7.64 0.21
N ILE A 62 -23.46 -7.88 0.03
CA ILE A 62 -22.87 -8.13 -1.27
C ILE A 62 -22.65 -9.65 -1.41
N PRO A 63 -23.20 -10.29 -2.47
CA PRO A 63 -22.96 -11.72 -2.70
C PRO A 63 -21.47 -11.98 -2.97
N LEU A 64 -20.96 -13.15 -2.57
CA LEU A 64 -19.54 -13.50 -2.72
C LEU A 64 -19.06 -13.45 -4.18
N GLU A 65 -19.93 -13.76 -5.14
CA GLU A 65 -19.66 -13.61 -6.58
C GLU A 65 -19.33 -12.16 -6.97
N GLY A 66 -19.97 -11.18 -6.31
CA GLY A 66 -19.69 -9.76 -6.48
C GLY A 66 -18.28 -9.38 -6.03
N TYR A 67 -17.74 -10.10 -5.05
CA TYR A 67 -16.39 -9.89 -4.53
C TYR A 67 -15.29 -10.56 -5.35
N PHE A 68 -15.60 -11.57 -6.17
CA PHE A 68 -14.60 -12.43 -6.81
C PHE A 68 -13.47 -11.65 -7.51
N LYS A 69 -13.81 -10.68 -8.37
CA LYS A 69 -12.82 -9.85 -9.08
C LYS A 69 -11.98 -8.99 -8.13
N THR A 70 -12.65 -8.37 -7.15
CA THR A 70 -12.02 -7.50 -6.16
C THR A 70 -11.06 -8.28 -5.26
N VAL A 71 -11.48 -9.45 -4.78
CA VAL A 71 -10.67 -10.31 -3.90
C VAL A 71 -9.45 -10.83 -4.62
N SER A 72 -9.61 -11.37 -5.83
CA SER A 72 -8.49 -11.88 -6.63
C SER A 72 -7.45 -10.79 -6.90
N MET A 73 -7.88 -9.60 -7.33
CA MET A 73 -6.97 -8.48 -7.56
C MET A 73 -6.36 -7.93 -6.26
N PHE A 74 -7.13 -7.88 -5.17
CA PHE A 74 -6.61 -7.44 -3.88
C PHE A 74 -5.51 -8.36 -3.38
N PHE A 75 -5.71 -9.68 -3.46
CA PHE A 75 -4.70 -10.66 -3.10
C PHE A 75 -3.44 -10.49 -3.94
N ILE A 76 -3.57 -10.48 -5.28
CA ILE A 76 -2.44 -10.29 -6.21
C ILE A 76 -1.68 -9.00 -5.90
N VAL A 77 -2.39 -7.88 -5.73
CA VAL A 77 -1.78 -6.57 -5.44
C VAL A 77 -1.01 -6.61 -4.13
N ASN A 78 -1.57 -7.15 -3.04
CA ASN A 78 -0.89 -7.18 -1.75
C ASN A 78 0.33 -8.09 -1.77
N VAL A 79 0.20 -9.29 -2.35
CA VAL A 79 1.31 -10.24 -2.46
C VAL A 79 2.44 -9.66 -3.32
N VAL A 80 2.14 -9.14 -4.52
CA VAL A 80 3.20 -8.62 -5.42
C VAL A 80 3.86 -7.36 -4.85
N ASN A 81 3.12 -6.43 -4.25
CA ASN A 81 3.73 -5.25 -3.61
C ASN A 81 4.70 -5.68 -2.49
N ASN A 82 4.25 -6.57 -1.60
CA ASN A 82 5.07 -6.96 -0.46
C ASN A 82 6.25 -7.85 -0.90
N GLN A 83 6.05 -8.71 -1.91
CA GLN A 83 7.12 -9.53 -2.46
C GLN A 83 8.20 -8.72 -3.17
N ALA A 84 7.89 -7.56 -3.76
CA ALA A 84 8.91 -6.72 -4.38
C ALA A 84 10.03 -6.30 -3.41
N LEU A 85 9.74 -6.23 -2.09
CA LEU A 85 10.75 -5.95 -1.06
C LEU A 85 11.78 -7.10 -0.90
N ASN A 86 11.47 -8.31 -1.34
CA ASN A 86 12.39 -9.45 -1.35
C ASN A 86 13.40 -9.40 -2.52
N PHE A 87 13.24 -8.46 -3.46
CA PHE A 87 14.06 -8.32 -4.67
C PHE A 87 14.97 -7.09 -4.61
N HIS A 88 15.59 -6.85 -3.45
CA HIS A 88 16.56 -5.76 -3.24
C HIS A 88 16.03 -4.35 -3.56
N VAL A 89 14.71 -4.15 -3.57
CA VAL A 89 14.13 -2.82 -3.75
C VAL A 89 14.13 -2.09 -2.41
N PRO A 90 14.81 -0.92 -2.29
CA PRO A 90 14.78 -0.16 -1.05
C PRO A 90 13.36 0.30 -0.69
N VAL A 91 13.01 0.23 0.59
CA VAL A 91 11.70 0.69 1.10
C VAL A 91 11.37 2.14 0.67
N PRO A 92 12.32 3.11 0.68
CA PRO A 92 12.07 4.44 0.13
C PRO A 92 11.55 4.42 -1.32
N LEU A 93 12.19 3.64 -2.19
CA LEU A 93 11.82 3.54 -3.60
C LEU A 93 10.45 2.86 -3.75
N HIS A 94 10.17 1.82 -2.95
CA HIS A 94 8.87 1.17 -2.88
C HIS A 94 7.73 2.14 -2.55
N ILE A 95 7.91 3.01 -1.56
CA ILE A 95 6.92 4.04 -1.17
C ILE A 95 6.67 5.05 -2.31
N ILE A 96 7.74 5.45 -3.01
CA ILE A 96 7.67 6.36 -4.16
C ILE A 96 6.88 5.73 -5.30
N PHE A 97 7.20 4.48 -5.68
CA PHE A 97 6.42 3.73 -6.68
C PHE A 97 4.96 3.65 -6.30
N ARG A 98 4.63 3.25 -5.06
CA ARG A 98 3.24 3.15 -4.56
C ARG A 98 2.48 4.47 -4.55
N SER A 99 3.16 5.61 -4.66
CA SER A 99 2.53 6.92 -4.87
C SER A 99 2.07 7.14 -6.32
N GLY A 100 2.67 6.43 -7.28
CA GLY A 100 2.29 6.39 -8.69
C GLY A 100 0.98 5.70 -9.03
N SER A 101 0.22 5.19 -8.04
CA SER A 101 -1.07 4.54 -8.30
C SER A 101 -2.07 5.49 -8.97
N LEU A 102 -1.98 6.79 -8.71
CA LEU A 102 -2.83 7.81 -9.36
C LEU A 102 -2.56 7.90 -10.87
N LEU A 103 -1.29 7.82 -11.28
CA LEU A 103 -0.86 7.74 -12.69
C LEU A 103 -1.50 6.51 -13.36
N ALA A 104 -1.35 5.34 -12.74
CA ALA A 104 -1.92 4.10 -13.26
C ALA A 104 -3.46 4.15 -13.34
N THR A 105 -4.13 4.68 -12.32
CA THR A 105 -5.60 4.80 -12.30
C THR A 105 -6.12 5.74 -13.37
N LEU A 106 -5.47 6.89 -13.60
CA LEU A 106 -5.89 7.79 -14.68
C LEU A 106 -5.76 7.11 -16.04
N ILE A 107 -4.59 6.54 -16.35
CA ILE A 107 -4.35 5.87 -17.63
C ILE A 107 -5.40 4.78 -17.86
N LEU A 108 -5.60 3.92 -16.88
CA LEU A 108 -6.51 2.79 -17.01
C LEU A 108 -7.97 3.23 -17.10
N SER A 109 -8.35 4.32 -16.43
CA SER A 109 -9.70 4.89 -16.54
C SER A 109 -9.96 5.51 -17.91
N VAL A 110 -8.94 6.10 -18.55
CA VAL A 110 -9.05 6.59 -19.94
C VAL A 110 -9.21 5.40 -20.89
N VAL A 111 -8.35 4.37 -20.76
CA VAL A 111 -8.31 3.23 -21.69
C VAL A 111 -9.51 2.29 -21.55
N ILE A 112 -9.89 1.92 -20.32
CA ILE A 112 -10.95 0.93 -20.06
C ILE A 112 -12.33 1.60 -20.00
N VAL A 113 -12.44 2.74 -19.32
CA VAL A 113 -13.74 3.36 -19.02
C VAL A 113 -14.07 4.48 -20.02
N GLY A 114 -13.11 4.91 -20.85
CA GLY A 114 -13.32 5.98 -21.82
C GLY A 114 -13.48 7.37 -21.19
N LYS A 115 -13.01 7.57 -19.95
CA LYS A 115 -13.11 8.86 -19.26
C LYS A 115 -12.08 9.85 -19.79
N SER A 116 -12.45 11.13 -19.87
CA SER A 116 -11.53 12.23 -20.17
C SER A 116 -11.25 13.07 -18.92
N TYR A 117 -10.02 13.59 -18.82
CA TYR A 117 -9.55 14.38 -17.69
C TYR A 117 -9.05 15.75 -18.15
N SER A 118 -8.92 16.70 -17.22
CA SER A 118 -8.39 18.04 -17.53
C SER A 118 -6.87 18.00 -17.78
N ALA A 119 -6.35 18.98 -18.52
CA ALA A 119 -4.92 19.08 -18.83
C ALA A 119 -4.02 19.07 -17.57
N ARG A 120 -4.50 19.66 -16.46
CA ARG A 120 -3.80 19.66 -15.17
C ARG A 120 -3.53 18.24 -14.66
N LYS A 121 -4.48 17.31 -14.83
CA LYS A 121 -4.30 15.91 -14.40
C LYS A 121 -3.20 15.24 -15.21
N TYR A 122 -3.15 15.46 -16.52
CA TYR A 122 -2.10 14.92 -17.37
C TYR A 122 -0.71 15.48 -17.01
N ILE A 123 -0.59 16.78 -16.74
CA ILE A 123 0.66 17.40 -16.28
C ILE A 123 1.11 16.81 -14.93
N SER A 124 0.16 16.63 -14.01
CA SER A 124 0.42 16.03 -12.69
C SER A 124 0.93 14.59 -12.81
N VAL A 125 0.31 13.80 -13.68
CA VAL A 125 0.68 12.44 -14.02
C VAL A 125 2.09 12.39 -14.63
N PHE A 126 2.40 13.30 -15.56
CA PHE A 126 3.74 13.41 -16.14
C PHE A 126 4.81 13.72 -15.08
N ALA A 127 4.55 14.66 -14.17
CA ALA A 127 5.45 14.97 -13.05
C ALA A 127 5.70 13.74 -12.16
N ILE A 128 4.64 12.99 -11.81
CA ILE A 128 4.76 11.74 -11.03
C ILE A 128 5.65 10.73 -11.78
N THR A 129 5.42 10.52 -13.07
CA THR A 129 6.22 9.60 -13.89
C THR A 129 7.69 9.99 -13.90
N VAL A 130 8.00 11.25 -14.19
CA VAL A 130 9.38 11.76 -14.20
C VAL A 130 10.04 11.58 -12.83
N GLY A 131 9.30 11.86 -11.74
CA GLY A 131 9.82 11.72 -10.39
C GLY A 131 10.17 10.27 -10.03
N ILE A 132 9.29 9.30 -10.40
CA ILE A 132 9.56 7.87 -10.22
C ILE A 132 10.80 7.45 -11.04
N VAL A 133 10.92 7.89 -12.29
CA VAL A 133 12.08 7.59 -13.14
C VAL A 133 13.37 8.14 -12.55
N ILE A 134 13.39 9.40 -12.10
CA ILE A 134 14.57 10.01 -11.46
C ILE A 134 14.99 9.21 -10.22
N CYS A 135 14.05 8.87 -9.34
CA CYS A 135 14.37 8.07 -8.14
C CYS A 135 14.88 6.68 -8.51
N THR A 136 14.28 6.03 -9.51
CA THR A 136 14.70 4.70 -9.97
C THR A 136 16.13 4.72 -10.51
N LEU A 137 16.46 5.72 -11.36
CA LEU A 137 17.80 5.90 -11.90
C LEU A 137 18.83 6.25 -10.82
N ALA A 138 18.45 7.09 -9.86
CA ALA A 138 19.31 7.45 -8.74
C ALA A 138 19.61 6.24 -7.84
N THR A 139 18.64 5.34 -7.65
CA THR A 139 18.84 4.08 -6.92
C THR A 139 19.70 3.11 -7.73
N SER A 140 19.49 2.97 -9.05
CA SER A 140 20.31 2.08 -9.88
C SER A 140 21.77 2.50 -9.93
N SER A 141 22.05 3.81 -9.89
CA SER A 141 23.42 4.35 -9.89
C SER A 141 24.16 4.22 -8.55
N GLN A 142 23.47 3.81 -7.47
CA GLN A 142 24.10 3.57 -6.17
C GLN A 142 24.74 2.17 -6.06
N GLY A 143 24.59 1.31 -7.08
CA GLY A 143 25.10 -0.06 -7.09
C GLY A 143 26.62 -0.17 -7.20
N ASP A 144 27.24 -0.35 -6.03
CA ASP A 144 28.39 -1.20 -5.69
C ASP A 144 29.77 -0.99 -6.35
N SER A 145 30.57 -0.14 -5.71
CA SER A 145 32.02 -0.04 -5.90
C SER A 145 32.84 -1.19 -5.29
N GLY A 146 32.21 -2.31 -4.89
CA GLY A 146 32.88 -3.40 -4.16
C GLY A 146 32.38 -4.83 -4.41
N LEU A 147 31.38 -5.05 -5.26
CA LEU A 147 30.91 -6.40 -5.62
C LEU A 147 31.72 -6.99 -6.78
N SER A 148 31.83 -8.32 -6.83
CA SER A 148 32.27 -9.01 -8.04
C SER A 148 31.31 -8.71 -9.21
N MET A 149 31.82 -8.74 -10.44
CA MET A 149 31.01 -8.53 -11.64
C MET A 149 29.80 -9.48 -11.72
N GLU A 150 29.95 -10.71 -11.25
CA GLU A 150 28.88 -11.71 -11.21
C GLU A 150 27.80 -11.39 -10.17
N GLU A 151 28.23 -10.96 -8.97
CA GLU A 151 27.33 -10.57 -7.87
C GLU A 151 26.56 -9.29 -8.22
N ALA A 152 27.23 -8.30 -8.81
CA ALA A 152 26.61 -7.07 -9.28
C ALA A 152 25.57 -7.34 -10.37
N SER A 153 25.86 -8.26 -11.31
CA SER A 153 24.91 -8.68 -12.35
C SER A 153 23.68 -9.36 -11.77
N LYS A 154 23.87 -10.27 -10.81
CA LYS A 154 22.77 -10.95 -10.10
C LYS A 154 21.91 -9.95 -9.32
N HIS A 155 22.53 -9.07 -8.54
CA HIS A 155 21.84 -8.03 -7.78
C HIS A 155 21.02 -7.12 -8.70
N TYR A 156 21.59 -6.66 -9.81
CA TYR A 156 20.89 -5.84 -10.80
C TYR A 156 19.69 -6.57 -11.44
N LYS A 157 19.85 -7.87 -11.73
CA LYS A 157 18.77 -8.70 -12.28
C LYS A 157 17.62 -8.84 -11.28
N GLU A 158 17.91 -9.15 -10.03
CA GLU A 158 16.91 -9.26 -8.96
C GLU A 158 16.22 -7.91 -8.73
N TRP A 159 16.98 -6.83 -8.64
CA TRP A 159 16.43 -5.47 -8.54
C TRP A 159 15.49 -5.12 -9.70
N SER A 160 15.87 -5.46 -10.94
CA SER A 160 15.03 -5.24 -12.13
C SER A 160 13.72 -6.03 -12.06
N ILE A 161 13.74 -7.25 -11.53
CA ILE A 161 12.52 -8.04 -11.25
C ILE A 161 11.65 -7.30 -10.23
N GLY A 162 12.23 -6.79 -9.14
CA GLY A 162 11.52 -5.98 -8.15
C GLY A 162 10.85 -4.73 -8.74
N ILE A 163 11.53 -3.98 -9.63
CA ILE A 163 10.96 -2.84 -10.35
C ILE A 163 9.81 -3.26 -11.28
N ALA A 164 9.95 -4.38 -11.99
CA ALA A 164 8.89 -4.91 -12.84
C ALA A 164 7.65 -5.33 -12.02
N MET A 165 7.87 -5.98 -10.87
CA MET A 165 6.82 -6.33 -9.92
C MET A 165 6.08 -5.10 -9.41
N LEU A 166 6.79 -4.02 -9.08
CA LEU A 166 6.15 -2.78 -8.63
C LEU A 166 5.36 -2.10 -9.73
N THR A 167 5.89 -2.08 -10.95
CA THR A 167 5.18 -1.53 -12.11
C THR A 167 3.89 -2.30 -12.37
N PHE A 168 3.94 -3.64 -12.34
CA PHE A 168 2.75 -4.48 -12.43
C PHE A 168 1.78 -4.22 -11.28
N ALA A 169 2.27 -4.17 -10.04
CA ALA A 169 1.46 -3.94 -8.86
C ALA A 169 0.73 -2.58 -8.89
N LEU A 170 1.33 -1.56 -9.51
CA LEU A 170 0.69 -0.26 -9.72
C LEU A 170 -0.49 -0.35 -10.68
N LEU A 171 -0.32 -1.02 -11.82
CA LEU A 171 -1.39 -1.25 -12.80
C LEU A 171 -2.51 -2.13 -12.21
N ALA A 172 -2.14 -3.20 -11.50
CA ALA A 172 -3.09 -4.06 -10.82
C ALA A 172 -3.85 -3.32 -9.71
N SER A 173 -3.19 -2.42 -8.97
CA SER A 173 -3.83 -1.56 -7.96
C SER A 173 -4.85 -0.61 -8.59
N ALA A 174 -4.53 -0.06 -9.76
CA ALA A 174 -5.45 0.77 -10.52
C ALA A 174 -6.66 -0.01 -11.02
N TYR A 175 -6.45 -1.23 -11.53
CA TYR A 175 -7.54 -2.11 -11.95
C TYR A 175 -8.43 -2.54 -10.78
N LEU A 176 -7.82 -2.88 -9.64
CA LEU A 176 -8.53 -3.18 -8.39
C LEU A 176 -9.47 -2.03 -8.00
N ALA A 177 -9.01 -0.78 -8.07
CA ALA A 177 -9.85 0.38 -7.77
C ALA A 177 -11.09 0.47 -8.69
N ILE A 178 -10.93 0.14 -9.98
CA ILE A 178 -12.04 0.09 -10.94
C ILE A 178 -13.02 -1.05 -10.59
N CYS A 179 -12.50 -2.25 -10.26
CA CYS A 179 -13.35 -3.37 -9.82
C CYS A 179 -14.15 -3.04 -8.55
N GLN A 180 -13.50 -2.39 -7.57
CA GLN A 180 -14.15 -1.92 -6.35
C GLN A 180 -15.26 -0.89 -6.66
N GLN A 181 -14.99 0.07 -7.55
CA GLN A 181 -15.99 1.04 -7.97
C GLN A 181 -17.21 0.35 -8.61
N GLN A 182 -17.00 -0.55 -9.57
CA GLN A 182 -18.09 -1.28 -10.22
C GLN A 182 -18.91 -2.12 -9.24
N MET A 183 -18.25 -2.77 -8.28
CA MET A 183 -18.91 -3.53 -7.22
C MET A 183 -19.79 -2.63 -6.35
N TYR A 184 -19.27 -1.48 -5.90
CA TYR A 184 -20.03 -0.53 -5.08
C TYR A 184 -21.16 0.17 -5.84
N GLU A 185 -21.01 0.41 -7.14
CA GLU A 185 -22.09 0.93 -7.98
C GLU A 185 -23.24 -0.07 -8.13
N LYS A 186 -22.94 -1.38 -8.17
CA LYS A 186 -23.94 -2.44 -8.32
C LYS A 186 -24.64 -2.80 -7.01
N TYR A 187 -23.89 -2.91 -5.91
CA TYR A 187 -24.40 -3.47 -4.64
C TYR A 187 -24.47 -2.47 -3.49
N GLY A 188 -23.99 -1.24 -3.67
CA GLY A 188 -23.87 -0.27 -2.59
C GLY A 188 -22.57 -0.38 -1.79
N LYS A 189 -22.35 0.55 -0.85
CA LYS A 189 -21.12 0.64 -0.06
C LYS A 189 -21.31 0.02 1.32
N HIS A 190 -20.63 -1.08 1.58
CA HIS A 190 -20.60 -1.76 2.87
C HIS A 190 -19.14 -1.90 3.35
N PRO A 191 -18.53 -0.85 3.93
CA PRO A 191 -17.08 -0.79 4.16
C PRO A 191 -16.56 -1.84 5.15
N ASP A 192 -17.26 -2.06 6.26
CA ASP A 192 -16.84 -3.05 7.27
C ASP A 192 -16.97 -4.48 6.74
N GLU A 193 -18.07 -4.79 6.04
CA GLU A 193 -18.27 -6.07 5.34
C GLU A 193 -17.21 -6.28 4.27
N ALA A 194 -16.98 -5.28 3.41
CA ALA A 194 -15.98 -5.36 2.35
C ALA A 194 -14.57 -5.56 2.90
N MET A 195 -14.21 -4.89 4.01
CA MET A 195 -12.94 -5.11 4.68
C MET A 195 -12.83 -6.54 5.20
N PHE A 196 -13.84 -7.05 5.91
CA PHE A 196 -13.83 -8.42 6.43
C PHE A 196 -13.78 -9.47 5.31
N ILE A 197 -14.72 -9.44 4.38
CA ILE A 197 -14.87 -10.44 3.31
C ILE A 197 -13.64 -10.45 2.42
N THR A 198 -13.10 -9.28 2.06
CA THR A 198 -11.93 -9.23 1.17
C THR A 198 -10.71 -9.92 1.78
N HIS A 199 -10.44 -9.70 3.07
CA HIS A 199 -9.31 -10.36 3.73
C HIS A 199 -9.61 -11.83 4.01
N PHE A 200 -10.82 -12.16 4.48
CA PHE A 200 -11.19 -13.52 4.86
C PHE A 200 -11.20 -14.48 3.68
N VAL A 201 -11.81 -14.08 2.56
CA VAL A 201 -11.88 -14.91 1.34
C VAL A 201 -10.52 -15.01 0.64
N SER A 202 -9.59 -14.09 0.91
CA SER A 202 -8.21 -14.18 0.41
C SER A 202 -7.35 -15.19 1.17
N LEU A 203 -7.72 -15.59 2.41
CA LEU A 203 -6.88 -16.46 3.25
C LEU A 203 -6.55 -17.82 2.59
N PRO A 204 -7.50 -18.54 1.95
CA PRO A 204 -7.20 -19.81 1.29
C PRO A 204 -6.15 -19.69 0.18
N PHE A 205 -5.99 -18.52 -0.46
CA PHE A 205 -5.00 -18.33 -1.52
C PHE A 205 -3.55 -18.35 -1.00
N PHE A 206 -3.33 -18.09 0.29
CA PHE A 206 -2.01 -18.22 0.90
C PHE A 206 -1.53 -19.68 1.01
N LEU A 207 -2.38 -20.68 0.78
CA LEU A 207 -1.96 -22.08 0.71
C LEU A 207 -0.92 -22.31 -0.41
N VAL A 208 -1.01 -21.55 -1.51
CA VAL A 208 -0.02 -21.58 -2.61
C VAL A 208 1.37 -21.14 -2.12
N MET A 209 1.44 -20.35 -1.06
CA MET A 209 2.66 -19.78 -0.48
C MET A 209 2.98 -20.40 0.88
N GLY A 210 2.34 -21.52 1.24
CA GLY A 210 2.46 -22.13 2.57
C GLY A 210 3.90 -22.51 2.93
N GLY A 211 4.67 -23.00 1.95
CA GLY A 211 6.09 -23.33 2.15
C GLY A 211 6.92 -22.13 2.56
N ASP A 212 6.76 -20.99 1.88
CA ASP A 212 7.45 -19.74 2.21
C ASP A 212 7.04 -19.23 3.59
N ILE A 213 5.76 -19.31 3.92
CA ILE A 213 5.21 -18.86 5.22
C ILE A 213 5.81 -19.69 6.37
N VAL A 214 5.86 -21.02 6.22
CA VAL A 214 6.45 -21.90 7.23
C VAL A 214 7.95 -21.64 7.35
N SER A 215 8.67 -21.55 6.23
CA SER A 215 10.10 -21.24 6.21
C SER A 215 10.39 -19.91 6.92
N ALA A 216 9.66 -18.84 6.58
CA ALA A 216 9.78 -17.55 7.26
C ALA A 216 9.48 -17.65 8.76
N SER A 217 8.46 -18.44 9.17
CA SER A 217 8.09 -18.61 10.58
C SER A 217 9.22 -19.25 11.39
N THR A 218 9.96 -20.21 10.80
CA THR A 218 11.12 -20.82 11.46
C THR A 218 12.26 -19.81 11.63
N LYS A 219 12.53 -18.97 10.62
CA LYS A 219 13.54 -17.90 10.71
C LYS A 219 13.19 -16.84 11.75
N LEU A 220 11.93 -16.39 11.78
CA LEU A 220 11.46 -15.45 12.80
C LEU A 220 11.61 -16.03 14.21
N SER A 221 11.36 -17.33 14.39
CA SER A 221 11.52 -18.02 15.67
C SER A 221 12.97 -18.15 16.12
N ALA A 222 13.92 -18.12 15.18
CA ALA A 222 15.35 -18.12 15.45
C ALA A 222 15.95 -16.71 15.66
N SER A 223 15.14 -15.65 15.56
CA SER A 223 15.62 -14.27 15.76
C SER A 223 16.02 -14.00 17.21
N ALA A 224 16.87 -12.98 17.40
CA ALA A 224 17.34 -12.58 18.72
C ALA A 224 16.16 -12.27 19.66
N PRO A 225 16.26 -12.56 20.96
CA PRO A 225 15.21 -12.24 21.90
C PRO A 225 14.96 -10.73 21.97
N TYR A 226 13.71 -10.34 22.15
CA TYR A 226 13.32 -8.95 22.30
C TYR A 226 13.89 -8.37 23.60
N ALA A 227 14.53 -7.21 23.51
CA ALA A 227 15.28 -6.63 24.63
C ALA A 227 14.44 -6.42 25.91
N LEU A 228 13.14 -6.14 25.76
CA LEU A 228 12.22 -5.89 26.89
C LEU A 228 11.47 -7.14 27.37
N ILE A 229 11.44 -8.21 26.56
CA ILE A 229 10.71 -9.44 26.89
C ILE A 229 11.63 -10.63 26.57
N PRO A 230 12.48 -11.04 27.53
CA PRO A 230 13.38 -12.17 27.36
C PRO A 230 12.61 -13.44 26.98
N GLY A 231 13.10 -14.16 25.96
CA GLY A 231 12.51 -15.41 25.48
C GLY A 231 11.47 -15.27 24.35
N VAL A 232 11.06 -14.04 23.99
CA VAL A 232 10.22 -13.81 22.80
C VAL A 232 11.10 -13.32 21.65
N PRO A 233 11.11 -13.99 20.47
CA PRO A 233 11.93 -13.53 19.35
C PRO A 233 11.47 -12.16 18.84
N SER A 234 12.42 -11.26 18.58
CA SER A 234 12.16 -9.84 18.27
C SER A 234 11.28 -9.66 17.03
N LEU A 235 11.49 -10.46 15.99
CA LEU A 235 10.75 -10.34 14.74
C LEU A 235 9.28 -10.77 14.87
N TRP A 236 8.94 -11.64 15.84
CA TRP A 236 7.55 -11.94 16.16
C TRP A 236 6.84 -10.75 16.81
N VAL A 237 7.55 -10.00 17.65
CA VAL A 237 7.04 -8.75 18.25
C VAL A 237 6.80 -7.71 17.15
N ASP A 238 7.74 -7.56 16.23
CA ASP A 238 7.61 -6.63 15.11
C ASP A 238 6.44 -7.01 14.19
N LEU A 239 6.28 -8.31 13.91
CA LEU A 239 5.18 -8.82 13.09
C LEU A 239 3.81 -8.57 13.74
N PHE A 240 3.72 -8.80 15.05
CA PHE A 240 2.49 -8.52 15.78
C PHE A 240 2.19 -7.01 15.82
N ALA A 241 3.19 -6.18 16.11
CA ALA A 241 3.06 -4.73 16.10
C ALA A 241 2.65 -4.20 14.72
N SER A 242 3.23 -4.74 13.63
CA SER A 242 2.84 -4.38 12.28
C SER A 242 1.39 -4.75 12.00
N CYS A 243 0.90 -5.92 12.42
CA CYS A 243 -0.50 -6.32 12.25
C CYS A 243 -1.47 -5.36 12.96
N VAL A 244 -1.19 -5.01 14.23
CA VAL A 244 -2.01 -4.07 15.01
C VAL A 244 -2.04 -2.69 14.37
N LEU A 245 -0.88 -2.16 14.01
CA LEU A 245 -0.75 -0.84 13.40
C LEU A 245 -1.34 -0.79 11.99
N GLN A 246 -1.23 -1.87 11.21
CA GLN A 246 -1.85 -1.99 9.89
C GLN A 246 -3.38 -2.04 9.97
N TYR A 247 -3.94 -2.78 10.95
CA TYR A 247 -5.38 -2.75 11.22
C TYR A 247 -5.84 -1.33 11.60
N GLY A 248 -5.13 -0.67 12.53
CA GLY A 248 -5.40 0.72 12.92
C GLY A 248 -5.37 1.65 11.71
N CYS A 249 -4.33 1.54 10.88
CA CYS A 249 -4.15 2.32 9.67
C CYS A 249 -5.34 2.20 8.72
N ILE A 250 -5.77 0.97 8.42
CA ILE A 250 -6.91 0.72 7.53
C ILE A 250 -8.20 1.27 8.15
N LYS A 251 -8.45 0.96 9.43
CA LYS A 251 -9.65 1.42 10.15
C LYS A 251 -9.75 2.94 10.14
N TYR A 252 -8.68 3.66 10.47
CA TYR A 252 -8.70 5.12 10.47
C TYR A 252 -8.83 5.71 9.07
N VAL A 253 -8.27 5.08 8.03
CA VAL A 253 -8.50 5.51 6.63
C VAL A 253 -9.98 5.37 6.25
N TYR A 254 -10.62 4.27 6.60
CA TYR A 254 -12.07 4.10 6.36
C TYR A 254 -12.91 5.10 7.15
N GLN A 255 -12.57 5.35 8.43
CA GLN A 255 -13.25 6.38 9.22
C GLN A 255 -13.04 7.78 8.65
N LEU A 256 -11.83 8.10 8.19
CA LEU A 256 -11.52 9.38 7.54
C LEU A 256 -12.38 9.55 6.29
N ASN A 257 -12.42 8.54 5.41
CA ASN A 257 -13.27 8.52 4.21
C ASN A 257 -14.76 8.78 4.49
N SER A 258 -15.25 8.41 5.68
CA SER A 258 -16.66 8.60 6.07
C SER A 258 -16.95 9.96 6.71
N ARG A 259 -15.92 10.70 7.17
CA ARG A 259 -16.09 11.88 8.03
C ARG A 259 -15.62 13.19 7.39
N VAL A 260 -14.69 13.12 6.45
CA VAL A 260 -14.16 14.29 5.75
C VAL A 260 -14.35 14.11 4.25
N ASP A 261 -14.27 15.21 3.52
CA ASP A 261 -14.33 15.21 2.07
C ASP A 261 -13.12 14.49 1.44
N SER A 262 -13.28 14.07 0.18
CA SER A 262 -12.25 13.32 -0.54
C SER A 262 -10.93 14.08 -0.74
N LEU A 263 -10.94 15.42 -0.75
CA LEU A 263 -9.71 16.23 -0.87
C LEU A 263 -8.88 16.07 0.41
N THR A 264 -9.54 16.22 1.57
CA THR A 264 -8.90 16.04 2.89
C THR A 264 -8.35 14.63 3.06
N VAL A 265 -9.11 13.59 2.68
CA VAL A 265 -8.61 12.20 2.68
C VAL A 265 -7.35 12.09 1.85
N THR A 266 -7.38 12.59 0.61
CA THR A 266 -6.27 12.45 -0.34
C THR A 266 -5.03 13.16 0.19
N LEU A 267 -5.19 14.36 0.76
CA LEU A 267 -4.10 15.10 1.40
C LEU A 267 -3.48 14.28 2.55
N VAL A 268 -4.30 13.77 3.49
CA VAL A 268 -3.81 13.02 4.65
C VAL A 268 -3.11 11.73 4.23
N VAL A 269 -3.65 11.00 3.25
CA VAL A 269 -3.03 9.78 2.72
C VAL A 269 -1.71 10.08 1.98
N THR A 270 -1.62 11.21 1.30
CA THR A 270 -0.40 11.66 0.62
C THR A 270 0.67 12.06 1.62
N LEU A 271 0.30 12.87 2.63
CA LEU A 271 1.17 13.24 3.74
C LEU A 271 1.68 12.01 4.48
N ARG A 272 0.81 11.04 4.78
CA ARG A 272 1.19 9.75 5.38
C ARG A 272 2.31 9.06 4.61
N LYS A 273 2.18 8.93 3.28
CA LYS A 273 3.20 8.27 2.43
C LYS A 273 4.52 9.04 2.49
N PHE A 274 4.46 10.37 2.38
CA PHE A 274 5.65 11.22 2.41
C PHE A 274 6.35 11.19 3.77
N LEU A 275 5.62 11.26 4.88
CA LEU A 275 6.19 11.15 6.21
C LEU A 275 6.76 9.74 6.46
N SER A 276 6.13 8.68 5.95
CA SER A 276 6.68 7.33 6.00
C SER A 276 8.01 7.21 5.24
N LEU A 277 8.13 7.90 4.10
CA LEU A 277 9.39 8.02 3.36
C LEU A 277 10.46 8.73 4.20
N ILE A 278 10.12 9.84 4.87
CA ILE A 278 11.06 10.55 5.76
C ILE A 278 11.51 9.65 6.91
N VAL A 279 10.59 8.93 7.55
CA VAL A 279 10.93 7.96 8.61
C VAL A 279 11.88 6.89 8.07
N SER A 280 11.60 6.34 6.89
CA SER A 280 12.47 5.36 6.23
C SER A 280 13.88 5.90 5.99
N ILE A 281 14.02 7.16 5.55
CA ILE A 281 15.34 7.77 5.31
C ILE A 281 16.07 8.04 6.63
N VAL A 282 15.41 8.70 7.58
CA VAL A 282 16.05 9.22 8.81
C VAL A 282 16.29 8.13 9.84
N TYR A 283 15.28 7.30 10.12
CA TYR A 283 15.36 6.27 11.17
C TYR A 283 16.20 5.08 10.73
N PHE A 284 15.99 4.59 9.50
CA PHE A 284 16.71 3.43 8.97
C PHE A 284 17.97 3.79 8.19
N LYS A 285 18.33 5.08 8.15
CA LYS A 285 19.55 5.62 7.52
C LYS A 285 19.74 5.12 6.07
N ASN A 286 18.65 5.01 5.31
CA ASN A 286 18.74 4.59 3.92
C ASN A 286 19.50 5.64 3.09
N PRO A 287 20.39 5.23 2.18
CA PRO A 287 21.09 6.16 1.31
C PRO A 287 20.07 6.91 0.43
N PHE A 288 20.14 8.24 0.45
CA PHE A 288 19.18 9.08 -0.26
C PHE A 288 19.87 10.36 -0.76
N THR A 289 20.15 10.40 -2.07
CA THR A 289 20.90 11.50 -2.69
C THR A 289 20.01 12.70 -3.03
N ALA A 290 20.61 13.81 -3.43
CA ALA A 290 19.88 14.98 -3.92
C ALA A 290 18.95 14.64 -5.11
N GLN A 291 19.35 13.72 -6.00
CA GLN A 291 18.50 13.25 -7.10
C GLN A 291 17.24 12.55 -6.58
N HIS A 292 17.36 11.72 -5.53
CA HIS A 292 16.20 11.10 -4.91
C HIS A 292 15.24 12.14 -4.32
N TRP A 293 15.76 13.21 -3.70
CA TRP A 293 14.93 14.31 -3.19
C TRP A 293 14.17 15.04 -4.29
N VAL A 294 14.84 15.36 -5.40
CA VAL A 294 14.19 15.99 -6.55
C VAL A 294 13.05 15.11 -7.06
N GLY A 295 13.29 13.81 -7.27
CA GLY A 295 12.26 12.88 -7.72
C GLY A 295 11.11 12.73 -6.72
N ALA A 296 11.40 12.58 -5.42
CA ALA A 296 10.39 12.43 -4.38
C ALA A 296 9.51 13.68 -4.23
N LEU A 297 10.10 14.88 -4.27
CA LEU A 297 9.35 16.14 -4.24
C LEU A 297 8.48 16.29 -5.48
N LEU A 298 8.95 15.87 -6.65
CA LEU A 298 8.17 15.90 -7.88
C LEU A 298 6.96 14.94 -7.83
N VAL A 299 7.15 13.73 -7.30
CA VAL A 299 6.05 12.77 -7.06
C VAL A 299 5.04 13.33 -6.05
N PHE A 300 5.51 13.91 -4.95
CA PHE A 300 4.66 14.51 -3.93
C PHE A 300 3.86 15.70 -4.48
N ALA A 301 4.52 16.66 -5.12
CA ALA A 301 3.88 17.81 -5.73
C ALA A 301 2.91 17.42 -6.84
N GLY A 302 3.29 16.47 -7.70
CA GLY A 302 2.41 15.92 -8.74
C GLY A 302 1.18 15.24 -8.15
N THR A 303 1.32 14.51 -7.04
CA THR A 303 0.19 13.89 -6.32
C THR A 303 -0.77 14.95 -5.77
N LEU A 304 -0.25 16.04 -5.17
CA LEU A 304 -1.08 17.14 -4.67
C LEU A 304 -1.79 17.91 -5.80
N ALA A 305 -1.08 18.16 -6.91
CA ALA A 305 -1.66 18.78 -8.10
C ALA A 305 -2.74 17.90 -8.72
N PHE A 306 -2.52 16.58 -8.77
CA PHE A 306 -3.51 15.61 -9.22
C PHE A 306 -4.72 15.57 -8.31
N ALA A 307 -4.58 15.86 -7.02
CA ALA A 307 -5.71 15.92 -6.10
C ALA A 307 -6.53 17.22 -6.22
N ASP A 308 -6.16 18.15 -7.11
CA ASP A 308 -6.73 19.51 -7.22
C ASP A 308 -6.61 20.36 -5.95
N ILE A 309 -5.66 20.06 -5.05
CA ILE A 309 -5.50 20.79 -3.79
C ILE A 309 -5.24 22.29 -4.00
N TRP A 310 -4.57 22.66 -5.09
CA TRP A 310 -4.29 24.06 -5.44
C TRP A 310 -5.33 24.71 -6.35
N GLY A 311 -6.32 23.95 -6.83
CA GLY A 311 -7.42 24.49 -7.62
C GLY A 311 -8.66 24.66 -6.76
N GLY A 312 -8.92 25.88 -6.30
CA GLY A 312 -10.15 26.23 -5.57
C GLY A 312 -11.41 26.16 -6.43
N GLN A 313 -11.79 24.98 -6.92
CA GLN A 313 -13.13 24.74 -7.43
C GLN A 313 -13.93 23.92 -6.42
N PRO A 314 -15.01 24.47 -5.83
CA PRO A 314 -15.88 23.71 -4.96
C PRO A 314 -16.53 22.58 -5.77
N ALA A 315 -16.48 21.37 -5.23
CA ALA A 315 -17.09 20.18 -5.78
C ALA A 315 -18.62 20.35 -5.89
N LYS A 316 -19.10 20.87 -7.02
CA LYS A 316 -20.50 20.76 -7.46
C LYS A 316 -20.55 20.67 -8.98
N LYS A 317 -20.75 19.46 -9.50
CA LYS A 317 -21.44 19.07 -10.75
C LYS A 317 -20.86 17.79 -11.36
N GLN A 318 -21.12 16.63 -10.74
CA GLN A 318 -21.15 15.36 -11.49
C GLN A 318 -22.37 14.47 -11.18
N GLU A 319 -23.20 14.80 -10.18
CA GLU A 319 -24.42 14.01 -9.89
C GLU A 319 -25.67 14.43 -10.68
N GLU A 320 -25.72 15.61 -11.31
CA GLU A 320 -26.93 16.06 -12.04
C GLU A 320 -27.06 15.56 -13.49
N LYS A 321 -26.03 14.93 -14.09
CA LYS A 321 -26.12 14.42 -15.48
C LYS A 321 -26.65 12.98 -15.63
N LYS A 322 -27.11 12.35 -14.54
CA LYS A 322 -27.81 11.03 -14.60
C LYS A 322 -29.32 11.11 -14.31
N LYS A 323 -29.90 12.32 -14.24
CA LYS A 323 -31.34 12.52 -13.99
C LYS A 323 -32.04 13.47 -14.98
N GLN A 324 -31.53 13.59 -16.20
CA GLN A 324 -32.29 14.16 -17.32
C GLN A 324 -32.35 13.16 -18.45
#